data_AF-A0A2A5HQX5-F1
#
_entry.id   AF-A0A2A5HQX5-F1
#
_cell.length_a   1.000
_cell.length_b   1.000
_cell.length_c   1.000
_cell.angle_alpha   90.00
_cell.angle_beta   90.00
_cell.angle_gamma   90.00
#
_symmetry.space_group_name_H-M   'P 1'
#
loop_
_entity.id
_entity.type
_entity.pdbx_description
1 polymer ?
#
loop_
_entity_poly.entity_id
_entity_poly.type
_entity_poly.pdbx_seq_one_letter_code
_entity_poly.pdbx_strand_id
1 'polypeptide(L)' 'MIGQQKMPCPACGNEIIFDTYMLMAGQAFSCGQCHASIGVATSSVPVVKDAMEKFEQIKAGGLKGENSSAGI' A
#
# COMPACT_ATOMS: atom_id res chain seq x y z
N MET A 1 3.69 -1.86 17.27
CA MET A 1 4.05 -1.62 15.86
C MET A 1 2.85 -2.07 15.01
N ILE A 2 2.00 -1.15 14.55
CA ILE A 2 0.62 -1.45 14.05
C ILE A 2 0.55 -1.28 12.51
N GLY A 3 1.49 -1.89 11.77
CA GLY A 3 1.60 -1.72 10.31
C GLY A 3 2.34 -2.82 9.56
N GLN A 4 3.00 -3.72 10.27
CA GLN A 4 3.69 -4.87 9.69
C GLN A 4 2.68 -5.97 9.33
N GLN A 5 2.71 -6.42 8.08
CA GLN A 5 1.88 -7.49 7.54
C GLN A 5 2.74 -8.55 6.89
N LYS A 6 2.12 -9.70 6.59
CA LYS A 6 2.78 -10.82 5.92
C LYS A 6 1.89 -11.38 4.82
N MET A 7 2.52 -11.79 3.72
CA MET A 7 1.84 -12.46 2.60
C MET A 7 2.73 -13.55 2.01
N PRO A 8 2.16 -14.60 1.39
CA PRO A 8 2.97 -15.58 0.65
C PRO A 8 3.59 -14.96 -0.61
N CYS A 9 4.86 -15.25 -0.86
CA CYS A 9 5.55 -14.83 -2.07
C CYS A 9 4.93 -15.50 -3.30
N PRO A 10 4.53 -14.75 -4.33
CA PRO A 10 3.93 -15.32 -5.54
C PRO A 10 4.90 -16.18 -6.38
N ALA A 11 6.21 -16.04 -6.17
CA ALA A 11 7.22 -16.78 -6.92
C ALA A 11 7.65 -18.11 -6.25
N CYS A 12 7.72 -18.17 -4.92
CA CYS A 12 8.22 -19.35 -4.20
C CYS A 12 7.38 -19.79 -2.98
N GLY A 13 6.30 -19.09 -2.66
CA GLY A 13 5.43 -19.39 -1.53
C GLY A 13 5.94 -18.97 -0.15
N ASN A 14 7.22 -18.59 0.01
CA ASN A 14 7.76 -18.15 1.30
C ASN A 14 7.11 -16.84 1.78
N GLU A 15 6.98 -16.64 3.09
CA GLU A 15 6.43 -15.39 3.64
C GLU A 15 7.30 -14.16 3.29
N ILE A 16 6.64 -13.08 2.87
CA ILE A 16 7.21 -11.75 2.74
C ILE A 16 6.61 -10.89 3.84
N ILE A 17 7.47 -10.32 4.68
CA ILE A 17 7.10 -9.35 5.71
C ILE A 17 7.27 -7.96 5.12
N PHE A 18 6.24 -7.13 5.22
CA PHE A 18 6.26 -5.77 4.71
C PHE A 18 5.49 -4.83 5.63
N ASP A 19 5.74 -3.53 5.49
CA ASP A 19 4.94 -2.51 6.17
C ASP A 19 3.94 -1.92 5.16
N THR A 20 2.65 -1.97 5.51
CA THR A 20 1.58 -1.56 4.60
C THR A 20 1.68 -0.08 4.23
N TYR A 21 2.03 0.79 5.17
CA TYR A 21 2.12 2.23 4.92
C TYR A 21 3.30 2.54 3.99
N MET A 22 4.43 1.89 4.20
CA MET A 22 5.60 2.02 3.31
C MET A 22 5.30 1.48 1.91
N LEU A 23 4.60 0.34 1.80
CA LEU A 23 4.20 -0.24 0.51
C LEU A 23 3.27 0.72 -0.26
N MET A 24 2.29 1.30 0.43
CA MET A 24 1.36 2.28 -0.13
C MET A 24 2.04 3.61 -0.50
N ALA A 25 3.12 3.96 0.18
CA ALA A 25 3.99 5.09 -0.18
C ALA A 25 4.88 4.81 -1.41
N GLY A 26 4.83 3.60 -1.97
CA GLY A 26 5.57 3.20 -3.16
C GLY A 26 6.88 2.46 -2.88
N GLN A 27 7.18 2.10 -1.63
CA GLN A 27 8.34 1.28 -1.31
C GLN A 27 8.13 -0.16 -1.80
N ALA A 28 9.15 -0.73 -2.43
CA ALA A 28 9.17 -2.13 -2.80
C ALA A 28 9.79 -2.99 -1.69
N PHE A 29 9.35 -4.24 -1.60
CA PHE A 29 9.83 -5.23 -0.65
C PHE A 29 10.27 -6.48 -1.38
N SER A 30 11.38 -7.07 -0.97
CA SER A 30 11.92 -8.27 -1.60
C SER A 30 11.75 -9.49 -0.72
N CYS A 31 11.42 -10.62 -1.33
CA CYS A 31 11.40 -11.91 -0.67
C CYS A 31 12.82 -12.27 -0.21
N GLY A 32 12.99 -12.61 1.07
CA GLY A 32 14.29 -13.01 1.62
C GLY A 32 14.81 -14.37 1.15
N GLN A 33 14.04 -15.11 0.33
CA GLN A 33 14.43 -16.43 -0.18
C GLN A 33 14.75 -16.43 -1.67
N CYS A 34 13.84 -15.90 -2.51
CA CYS A 34 14.02 -15.89 -3.96
C CYS A 34 14.31 -14.50 -4.54
N HIS A 35 14.35 -13.46 -3.69
CA HIS A 35 14.59 -12.07 -4.05
C HIS A 35 13.57 -11.44 -5.01
N ALA A 36 12.43 -12.10 -5.24
CA ALA A 36 11.31 -11.49 -5.96
C ALA A 36 10.83 -10.24 -5.22
N SER A 37 10.65 -9.14 -5.95
CA SER A 37 10.20 -7.87 -5.40
C SER A 37 8.71 -7.64 -5.64
N ILE A 38 8.02 -7.15 -4.61
CA ILE A 38 6.64 -6.68 -4.66
C ILE A 38 6.61 -5.18 -4.39
N GLY A 39 5.71 -4.47 -5.05
CA GLY A 39 5.56 -3.02 -4.90
C GLY A 39 4.27 -2.55 -5.54
N VAL A 40 3.76 -1.39 -5.11
CA VAL A 40 2.67 -0.71 -5.81
C VAL A 40 3.24 -0.13 -7.11
N ALA A 41 2.53 -0.33 -8.21
CA ALA A 41 2.92 0.29 -9.48
C ALA A 41 3.03 1.81 -9.30
N THR A 42 4.08 2.42 -9.83
CA THR A 42 4.36 3.85 -9.66
C THR A 42 3.20 4.75 -10.12
N SER A 43 2.48 4.35 -11.17
CA SER A 43 1.26 5.03 -11.63
C SER A 43 0.09 4.97 -10.64
N SER A 44 0.08 3.97 -9.76
CA SER A 44 -0.98 3.73 -8.77
C SER A 44 -0.69 4.38 -7.42
N VAL A 45 0.56 4.77 -7.14
CA VAL A 45 0.95 5.49 -5.91
C VAL A 45 0.05 6.68 -5.58
N PRO A 46 -0.26 7.62 -6.50
CA PRO A 46 -1.12 8.76 -6.16
C PRO A 46 -2.54 8.34 -5.75
N VAL A 47 -3.10 7.33 -6.41
CA VAL A 47 -4.45 6.80 -6.11
C VAL A 47 -4.48 6.12 -4.73
N VAL A 48 -3.47 5.31 -4.44
CA VAL A 48 -3.36 4.61 -3.16
C VAL A 48 -3.11 5.59 -2.01
N LYS A 49 -2.30 6.63 -2.24
CA LYS A 49 -2.07 7.69 -1.26
C LYS A 49 -3.36 8.45 -0.93
N ASP A 50 -4.11 8.91 -1.95
CA ASP A 50 -5.40 9.60 -1.75
C ASP A 50 -6.41 8.71 -0.98
N ALA A 51 -6.50 7.43 -1.35
CA ALA A 51 -7.37 6.49 -0.65
C ALA A 51 -6.99 6.32 0.83
N MET A 52 -5.70 6.27 1.16
CA MET A 52 -5.22 6.16 2.53
C MET A 52 -5.45 7.43 3.35
N GLU A 53 -5.24 8.61 2.75
CA GLU A 53 -5.55 9.88 3.39
C GLU A 53 -7.04 9.98 3.72
N LYS A 54 -7.92 9.57 2.79
CA LYS A 54 -9.36 9.50 3.02
C LYS A 54 -9.73 8.47 4.09
N PHE A 55 -9.09 7.31 4.08
CA PHE A 55 -9.32 6.26 5.08
C PHE A 55 -8.99 6.73 6.50
N GLU A 56 -7.83 7.38 6.71
CA GLU A 56 -7.46 7.91 8.03
C GLU A 56 -8.39 9.06 8.46
N GLN A 57 -8.84 9.91 7.53
CA GLN A 57 -9.86 10.93 7.83
C GLN A 57 -11.18 10.32 8.31
N ILE A 58 -11.66 9.26 7.64
CA ILE A 58 -12.88 8.53 8.04
C ILE A 58 -12.69 7.90 9.42
N LYS A 59 -11.54 7.24 9.64
CA LYS A 59 -11.19 6.59 10.91
C LYS A 59 -11.09 7.60 12.08
N ALA A 60 -10.63 8.81 11.81
CA ALA A 60 -10.58 9.91 12.78
C ALA A 60 -11.95 10.56 13.07
N GLY A 61 -13.04 10.07 12.47
CA GLY A 61 -14.40 10.57 12.67
C GLY A 61 -14.88 11.58 11.64
N GLY A 62 -14.12 11.80 10.55
CA GLY A 62 -14.46 12.75 9.49
C GLY A 62 -15.18 12.09 8.31
N LEU A 63 -16.51 12.17 8.28
CA LEU A 63 -17.27 12.07 7.03
C LEU A 63 -17.27 13.43 6.34
N LYS A 64 -16.25 13.73 5.53
CA LYS A 64 -16.33 14.80 4.54
C LYS A 64 -15.93 14.23 3.18
N GLY A 65 -16.95 13.81 2.43
CA GLY A 65 -16.78 13.26 1.10
C GLY A 65 -16.32 14.35 0.14
N GLU A 66 -15.19 14.14 -0.54
CA GLU A 66 -14.72 15.01 -1.62
C GLU A 66 -14.25 14.13 -2.80
N ASN A 67 -15.15 14.08 -3.76
CA ASN A 67 -15.05 13.83 -5.19
C ASN A 67 -13.91 14.63 -5.85
N SER A 68 -12.86 13.93 -6.28
CA SER A 68 -11.83 14.48 -7.17
C SER A 68 -11.89 13.79 -8.53
N SER A 69 -12.81 14.28 -9.35
CA SER A 69 -12.70 14.23 -10.80
C SER A 69 -11.53 15.12 -11.21
N ALA A 70 -10.48 14.54 -11.80
CA ALA A 70 -9.47 15.30 -12.53
C ALA A 70 -8.91 14.42 -13.66
N GLY A 71 -9.63 14.41 -14.77
CA GLY A 71 -9.19 13.95 -16.07
C GLY A 71 -9.89 14.84 -17.09
N ILE A 72 -9.10 15.73 -17.69
CA ILE A 72 -9.40 16.75 -18.70
C ILE A 72 -10.66 16.56 -19.57
#